data_AF-A0A7C7DWC9-F1
#
_entry.id   AF-A0A7C7DWC9-F1
#
_cell.length_a   1.000
_cell.length_b   1.000
_cell.length_c   1.000
_cell.angle_alpha   90.00
_cell.angle_beta   90.00
_cell.angle_gamma   90.00
#
_symmetry.space_group_name_H-M   'P 1'
#
loop_
_entity.id
_entity.type
_entity.pdbx_description
1 polymer ?
#
loop_
_entity_poly.entity_id
_entity_poly.type
_entity_poly.pdbx_seq_one_letter_code
_entity_poly.pdbx_strand_id
1 'polypeptide(L)'
;IERLPESERARLRGLGMDALAQGAVAVVSLAGGAGSRWTKGAGVVKALNPFARVGGRHRNFIEVHLAKSRRVGRMAGAALPHIITTSYLTHAPVAEFLAREQNYGYPGSLLLSPGRAVGLRLIPMARDLRFAWEEMPQQLLDEQAQKVRESLHAALIHWAQQAGEGSDYADNAPLQCLHPVGHWYEVPNLLRNGVLAQLLAERPHLRYLMVHNIDTLGADVDPLVLGQHIARGAAMTTEVITRRIDDRGGGLARVDGRLRLVEGLALPREEIEFNLTYYNSATYWIDIAQLLAAFGLTHVDLADADKVAAAVRTIAARMPTYITLKDVKKRWGKGQEDIYPVTQFEKLWGDMTTLPGFDCAFVAVPRVRGQQLKEVAQLDGWLRDGSAAYLETLCAWR
;
A
#
# COMPACT_ATOMS: atom_id res chain seq x y z
N ILE A 1 -14.94 16.17 -4.15
CA ILE A 1 -15.20 17.02 -2.95
C ILE A 1 -15.19 18.52 -3.27
N GLU A 2 -14.37 18.98 -4.22
CA GLU A 2 -14.27 20.41 -4.59
C GLU A 2 -15.55 20.99 -5.20
N ARG A 3 -16.36 20.16 -5.88
CA ARG A 3 -17.64 20.58 -6.50
C ARG A 3 -18.78 20.81 -5.50
N LEU A 4 -18.57 20.54 -4.21
CA LEU A 4 -19.58 20.79 -3.19
C LEU A 4 -19.78 22.30 -2.96
N PRO A 5 -21.02 22.75 -2.68
CA PRO A 5 -21.27 24.13 -2.25
C PRO A 5 -20.43 24.51 -1.03
N GLU A 6 -20.10 25.78 -0.89
CA GLU A 6 -19.25 26.26 0.20
C GLU A 6 -19.86 25.99 1.58
N SER A 7 -21.17 26.18 1.74
CA SER A 7 -21.89 25.88 2.98
C SER A 7 -21.77 24.40 3.38
N GLU A 8 -21.87 23.50 2.41
CA GLU A 8 -21.72 22.06 2.64
C GLU A 8 -20.27 21.70 2.99
N ARG A 9 -19.28 22.30 2.31
CA ARG A 9 -17.86 22.12 2.68
C ARG A 9 -17.59 22.63 4.09
N ALA A 10 -18.16 23.76 4.49
CA ALA A 10 -18.01 24.30 5.85
C ALA A 10 -18.61 23.35 6.90
N ARG A 11 -19.83 22.83 6.64
CA ARG A 11 -20.50 21.85 7.51
C ARG A 11 -19.67 20.57 7.68
N LEU A 12 -19.19 19.99 6.58
CA LEU A 12 -18.36 18.78 6.60
C LEU A 12 -17.03 19.03 7.29
N ARG A 13 -16.37 20.16 7.02
CA ARG A 13 -15.13 20.54 7.71
C ARG A 13 -15.35 20.66 9.22
N GLY A 14 -16.45 21.24 9.67
CA GLY A 14 -16.83 21.29 11.08
C GLY A 14 -16.94 19.89 11.69
N LEU A 15 -17.69 18.99 11.05
CA LEU A 15 -17.86 17.61 11.49
C LEU A 15 -16.52 16.86 11.62
N GLY A 16 -15.62 17.03 10.65
CA GLY A 16 -14.29 16.43 10.73
C GLY A 16 -13.42 17.06 11.80
N MET A 17 -13.48 18.38 11.99
CA MET A 17 -12.74 19.08 13.05
C MET A 17 -13.19 18.62 14.44
N ASP A 18 -14.49 18.46 14.65
CA ASP A 18 -15.05 17.96 15.91
C ASP A 18 -14.56 16.54 16.21
N ALA A 19 -14.56 15.65 15.21
CA ALA A 19 -14.04 14.30 15.36
C ALA A 19 -12.54 14.28 15.68
N LEU A 20 -11.75 15.17 15.08
CA LEU A 20 -10.33 15.29 15.38
C LEU A 20 -10.07 15.81 16.79
N ALA A 21 -10.82 16.83 17.23
CA ALA A 21 -10.72 17.38 18.58
C ALA A 21 -11.09 16.33 19.65
N GLN A 22 -12.02 15.42 19.34
CA GLN A 22 -12.38 14.29 20.21
C GLN A 22 -11.33 13.15 20.20
N GLY A 23 -10.27 13.26 19.40
CA GLY A 23 -9.25 12.21 19.27
C GLY A 23 -9.74 10.95 18.56
N ALA A 24 -10.73 11.08 17.67
CA ALA A 24 -11.41 9.95 17.05
C ALA A 24 -10.66 9.32 15.86
N VAL A 25 -9.45 9.78 15.53
CA VAL A 25 -8.73 9.40 14.30
C VAL A 25 -7.30 8.97 14.59
N ALA A 26 -6.87 7.88 13.95
CA ALA A 26 -5.48 7.45 13.87
C ALA A 26 -5.03 7.34 12.41
N VAL A 27 -3.74 7.55 12.18
CA VAL A 27 -3.10 7.46 10.85
C VAL A 27 -2.38 6.13 10.71
N VAL A 28 -2.54 5.43 9.60
CA VAL A 28 -1.82 4.19 9.27
C VAL A 28 -1.07 4.39 7.96
N SER A 29 0.26 4.48 8.03
CA SER A 29 1.12 4.59 6.85
C SER A 29 1.66 3.21 6.44
N LEU A 30 1.35 2.81 5.21
CA LEU A 30 1.74 1.50 4.67
C LEU A 30 3.21 1.47 4.24
N ALA A 31 4.08 0.86 5.05
CA ALA A 31 5.53 0.79 4.85
C ALA A 31 6.10 -0.64 4.95
N GLY A 32 5.28 -1.66 4.71
CA GLY A 32 5.71 -3.06 4.66
C GLY A 32 6.58 -3.42 3.45
N GLY A 33 6.46 -2.69 2.34
CA GLY A 33 7.22 -2.93 1.12
C GLY A 33 8.64 -2.36 1.16
N ALA A 34 9.63 -3.11 0.66
CA ALA A 34 11.00 -2.61 0.48
C ALA A 34 11.10 -1.50 -0.59
N GLY A 35 10.19 -1.49 -1.57
CA GLY A 35 10.17 -0.50 -2.66
C GLY A 35 11.26 -0.73 -3.70
N SER A 36 11.38 -1.96 -4.21
CA SER A 36 12.42 -2.38 -5.17
C SER A 36 12.54 -1.49 -6.40
N ARG A 37 11.42 -0.96 -6.92
CA ARG A 37 11.40 0.02 -8.03
C ARG A 37 12.08 1.34 -7.68
N TRP A 38 11.92 1.79 -6.44
CA TRP A 38 12.53 3.03 -5.93
C TRP A 38 14.03 2.88 -5.72
N THR A 39 14.43 1.75 -5.14
CA THR A 39 15.82 1.50 -4.74
C THR A 39 16.64 0.76 -5.80
N LYS A 40 16.04 0.42 -6.94
CA LYS A 40 16.62 -0.43 -7.99
C LYS A 40 17.28 -1.70 -7.43
N GLY A 41 16.67 -2.28 -6.40
CA GLY A 41 17.16 -3.49 -5.73
C GLY A 41 18.30 -3.30 -4.73
N ALA A 42 18.65 -2.06 -4.34
CA ALA A 42 19.74 -1.78 -3.40
C ALA A 42 19.53 -2.23 -1.94
N GLY A 43 18.47 -3.00 -1.65
CA GLY A 43 18.19 -3.52 -0.31
C GLY A 43 17.79 -2.47 0.74
N VAL A 44 17.55 -1.22 0.32
CA VAL A 44 17.12 -0.13 1.22
C VAL A 44 15.60 -0.12 1.34
N VAL A 45 15.09 0.23 2.52
CA VAL A 45 13.66 0.46 2.77
C VAL A 45 13.28 1.83 2.20
N LYS A 46 12.43 1.86 1.17
CA LYS A 46 11.96 3.11 0.52
C LYS A 46 11.52 4.18 1.53
N ALA A 47 10.77 3.79 2.56
CA ALA A 47 10.26 4.70 3.58
C ALA A 47 11.35 5.51 4.30
N LEU A 48 12.57 4.96 4.40
CA LEU A 48 13.73 5.57 5.05
C LEU A 48 14.63 6.34 4.08
N ASN A 49 14.44 6.19 2.77
CA ASN A 49 15.31 6.81 1.77
C ASN A 49 15.06 8.34 1.72
N PRO A 50 16.08 9.19 1.95
CA PRO A 50 15.97 10.61 1.67
C PRO A 50 15.70 10.84 0.19
N PHE A 51 14.67 11.61 -0.15
CA PHE A 51 14.21 11.74 -1.55
C PHE A 51 14.15 13.17 -2.08
N ALA A 52 13.86 14.16 -1.23
CA ALA A 52 13.76 15.55 -1.64
C ALA A 52 14.16 16.49 -0.51
N ARG A 53 14.64 17.69 -0.89
CA ARG A 53 14.89 18.79 0.06
C ARG A 53 13.61 19.59 0.27
N VAL A 54 12.92 19.31 1.38
CA VAL A 54 11.70 20.01 1.83
C VAL A 54 11.84 20.39 3.31
N GLY A 55 11.29 21.52 3.72
CA GLY A 55 11.56 22.11 5.03
C GLY A 55 13.05 22.36 5.27
N GLY A 56 13.77 22.82 4.23
CA GLY A 56 15.19 23.21 4.29
C GLY A 56 16.24 22.09 4.26
N ARG A 57 15.86 20.81 4.44
CA ARG A 57 16.79 19.66 4.46
C ARG A 57 16.25 18.45 3.69
N HIS A 58 17.09 17.48 3.40
CA HIS A 58 16.63 16.22 2.80
C HIS A 58 15.74 15.47 3.79
N ARG A 59 14.54 15.11 3.36
CA ARG A 59 13.56 14.36 4.15
C ARG A 59 13.34 12.98 3.57
N ASN A 60 13.03 12.01 4.44
CA ASN A 60 12.50 10.71 4.05
C ASN A 60 10.96 10.70 4.14
N PHE A 61 10.34 9.62 3.67
CA PHE A 61 8.88 9.54 3.61
C PHE A 61 8.24 9.47 5.01
N ILE A 62 8.84 8.77 5.97
CA ILE A 62 8.30 8.68 7.34
C ILE A 62 8.24 10.07 7.98
N GLU A 63 9.34 10.82 7.91
CA GLU A 63 9.45 12.15 8.49
C GLU A 63 8.39 13.12 7.93
N VAL A 64 8.11 13.04 6.63
CA VAL A 64 7.06 13.82 5.97
C VAL A 64 5.69 13.53 6.60
N HIS A 65 5.33 12.25 6.75
CA HIS A 65 4.02 11.89 7.30
C HIS A 65 3.88 12.26 8.77
N LEU A 66 4.93 12.10 9.56
CA LEU A 66 4.94 12.57 10.96
C LEU A 66 4.80 14.09 11.08
N ALA A 67 5.39 14.86 10.16
CA ALA A 67 5.24 16.31 10.11
C ALA A 67 3.80 16.74 9.80
N LYS A 68 3.10 16.01 8.93
CA LYS A 68 1.68 16.25 8.63
C LYS A 68 0.79 15.91 9.82
N SER A 69 0.96 14.74 10.42
CA SER A 69 0.19 14.34 11.60
C SER A 69 0.42 15.30 12.78
N ARG A 70 1.64 15.83 12.96
CA ARG A 70 1.95 16.87 13.96
C ARG A 70 1.17 18.17 13.68
N ARG A 71 1.12 18.62 12.43
CA ARG A 71 0.37 19.84 12.05
C ARG A 71 -1.11 19.68 12.35
N VAL A 72 -1.71 18.56 11.92
CA VAL A 72 -3.12 18.28 12.17
C VAL A 72 -3.39 18.17 13.67
N GLY A 73 -2.51 17.52 14.43
CA GLY A 73 -2.69 17.40 15.88
C GLY A 73 -2.65 18.73 16.61
N ARG A 74 -1.81 19.67 16.18
CA ARG A 74 -1.81 21.06 16.70
C ARG A 74 -3.09 21.80 16.32
N MET A 75 -3.55 21.65 15.08
CA MET A 75 -4.79 22.26 14.59
C MET A 75 -6.03 21.76 15.34
N ALA A 76 -6.06 20.48 15.68
CA ALA A 76 -7.17 19.84 16.40
C ALA A 76 -7.08 19.97 17.93
N GLY A 77 -5.93 20.40 18.47
CA GLY A 77 -5.68 20.38 19.92
C GLY A 77 -5.46 18.98 20.52
N ALA A 78 -5.37 17.94 19.69
CA ALA A 78 -5.20 16.56 20.11
C ALA A 78 -4.17 15.84 19.23
N ALA A 79 -3.11 15.28 19.81
CA ALA A 79 -2.11 14.54 19.05
C ALA A 79 -2.69 13.24 18.46
N LEU A 80 -2.51 13.04 17.15
CA LEU A 80 -2.98 11.87 16.43
C LEU A 80 -2.08 10.66 16.73
N PRO A 81 -2.62 9.48 17.04
CA PRO A 81 -1.85 8.25 16.95
C PRO A 81 -1.40 8.02 15.50
N HIS A 82 -0.13 7.65 15.31
CA HIS A 82 0.45 7.34 14.02
C HIS A 82 1.03 5.94 14.05
N ILE A 83 0.54 5.07 13.17
CA ILE A 83 0.96 3.70 13.03
C ILE A 83 1.72 3.56 11.71
N ILE A 84 2.91 2.97 11.76
CA ILE A 84 3.69 2.61 10.58
C ILE A 84 3.67 1.10 10.47
N THR A 85 3.03 0.56 9.44
CA THR A 85 3.06 -0.88 9.19
C THR A 85 4.41 -1.25 8.60
N THR A 86 4.92 -2.40 9.01
CA THR A 86 6.24 -2.90 8.60
C THR A 86 6.12 -4.37 8.22
N SER A 87 7.15 -4.94 7.62
CA SER A 87 7.23 -6.38 7.32
C SER A 87 8.51 -6.98 7.89
N TYR A 88 8.70 -8.28 7.72
CA TYR A 88 9.98 -8.94 8.03
C TYR A 88 11.19 -8.27 7.34
N LEU A 89 10.99 -7.57 6.22
CA LEU A 89 12.04 -6.85 5.50
C LEU A 89 12.30 -5.45 6.05
N THR A 90 11.26 -4.77 6.57
CA THR A 90 11.32 -3.34 6.89
C THR A 90 11.30 -3.04 8.39
N HIS A 91 10.89 -3.99 9.23
CA HIS A 91 10.66 -3.74 10.66
C HIS A 91 11.90 -3.30 11.41
N ALA A 92 12.98 -4.11 11.40
CA ALA A 92 14.18 -3.79 12.15
C ALA A 92 14.85 -2.48 11.69
N PRO A 93 15.05 -2.25 10.36
CA PRO A 93 15.60 -0.97 9.89
C PRO A 93 14.76 0.24 10.29
N VAL A 94 13.43 0.15 10.22
CA VAL A 94 12.53 1.25 10.59
C VAL A 94 12.56 1.51 12.10
N ALA A 95 12.55 0.47 12.92
CA ALA A 95 12.62 0.58 14.37
C ALA A 95 13.93 1.22 14.83
N GLU A 96 15.07 0.75 14.32
CA GLU A 96 16.39 1.31 14.63
C GLU A 96 16.49 2.78 14.20
N PHE A 97 16.01 3.08 12.98
CA PHE A 97 16.02 4.43 12.45
C PHE A 97 15.19 5.40 13.31
N LEU A 98 13.95 5.02 13.67
CA LEU A 98 13.09 5.84 14.51
C LEU A 98 13.67 6.04 15.91
N ALA A 99 14.27 5.01 16.51
CA ALA A 99 14.94 5.11 17.81
C ALA A 99 16.10 6.12 17.76
N ARG A 100 16.95 6.05 16.73
CA ARG A 100 18.06 6.99 16.52
C ARG A 100 17.57 8.43 16.34
N GLU A 101 16.49 8.63 15.60
CA GLU A 101 15.88 9.95 15.38
C GLU A 101 14.99 10.41 16.57
N GLN A 102 14.95 9.64 17.66
CA GLN A 102 14.11 9.89 18.84
C GLN A 102 12.64 10.12 18.46
N ASN A 103 12.12 9.26 17.58
CA ASN A 103 10.76 9.34 17.02
C ASN A 103 10.44 10.72 16.42
N TYR A 104 11.45 11.47 15.97
CA TYR A 104 11.32 12.85 15.49
C TYR A 104 10.62 13.80 16.49
N GLY A 105 10.65 13.50 17.79
CA GLY A 105 9.90 14.24 18.80
C GLY A 105 8.38 14.25 18.53
N TYR A 106 7.84 13.15 18.00
CA TYR A 106 6.41 13.03 17.74
C TYR A 106 5.61 13.12 19.05
N PRO A 107 4.59 14.01 19.16
CA PRO A 107 3.93 14.30 20.44
C PRO A 107 2.87 13.28 20.87
N GLY A 108 2.47 12.35 20.00
CA GLY A 108 1.45 11.33 20.26
C GLY A 108 2.00 9.91 20.21
N SER A 109 1.12 8.90 20.32
CA SER A 109 1.50 7.49 20.16
C SER A 109 2.06 7.26 18.74
N LEU A 110 3.33 6.86 18.64
CA LEU A 110 3.96 6.39 17.41
C LEU A 110 4.22 4.90 17.52
N LEU A 111 3.46 4.09 16.79
CA LEU A 111 3.47 2.64 16.89
C LEU A 111 3.99 2.01 15.60
N LEU A 112 4.73 0.91 15.74
CA LEU A 112 5.05 0.03 14.62
C LEU A 112 4.10 -1.16 14.64
N SER A 113 3.52 -1.48 13.49
CA SER A 113 2.72 -2.69 13.29
C SER A 113 3.53 -3.71 12.51
N PRO A 114 4.18 -4.70 13.17
CA PRO A 114 4.95 -5.72 12.47
C PRO A 114 4.02 -6.68 11.72
N GLY A 115 4.22 -6.76 10.41
CA GLY A 115 3.59 -7.75 9.54
C GLY A 115 4.42 -9.04 9.49
N ARG A 116 3.75 -10.17 9.75
CA ARG A 116 4.33 -11.52 9.70
C ARG A 116 3.77 -12.36 8.55
N ALA A 117 2.98 -11.76 7.67
CA ALA A 117 2.49 -12.43 6.48
C ALA A 117 3.62 -12.47 5.43
N VAL A 118 4.19 -13.66 5.24
CA VAL A 118 5.30 -13.92 4.32
C VAL A 118 4.89 -15.06 3.40
N GLY A 119 5.11 -14.87 2.10
CA GLY A 119 4.84 -15.88 1.09
C GLY A 119 6.13 -16.57 0.68
N LEU A 120 6.04 -17.87 0.40
CA LEU A 120 7.08 -18.60 -0.29
C LEU A 120 6.83 -18.47 -1.80
N ARG A 121 7.88 -18.13 -2.54
CA ARG A 121 7.86 -18.16 -4.00
C ARG A 121 7.63 -19.58 -4.48
N LEU A 122 6.97 -19.71 -5.61
CA LEU A 122 6.67 -21.00 -6.21
C LEU A 122 7.46 -21.18 -7.51
N ILE A 123 7.73 -22.42 -7.87
CA ILE A 123 8.12 -22.79 -9.23
C ILE A 123 6.98 -22.40 -10.17
N PRO A 124 7.24 -21.63 -11.23
CA PRO A 124 6.19 -21.20 -12.14
C PRO A 124 5.60 -22.37 -12.93
N MET A 125 4.34 -22.22 -13.37
CA MET A 125 3.78 -23.17 -14.32
C MET A 125 4.44 -22.98 -15.69
N ALA A 126 4.76 -24.06 -16.39
CA ALA A 126 5.26 -24.04 -17.75
C ALA A 126 4.31 -23.31 -18.70
N ARG A 127 2.99 -23.43 -18.49
CA ARG A 127 1.98 -22.68 -19.26
C ARG A 127 2.11 -21.17 -19.07
N ASP A 128 2.41 -20.72 -17.86
CA ASP A 128 2.50 -19.30 -17.52
C ASP A 128 3.76 -18.70 -18.14
N LEU A 129 4.87 -19.47 -18.18
CA LEU A 129 6.11 -19.08 -18.87
C LEU A 129 5.95 -19.00 -20.40
N ARG A 130 5.14 -19.88 -21.00
CA ARG A 130 4.82 -19.82 -22.44
C ARG A 130 3.95 -18.61 -22.75
N PHE A 131 2.87 -18.43 -21.99
CA PHE A 131 1.98 -17.28 -22.15
C PHE A 131 2.71 -15.95 -22.00
N ALA A 132 3.55 -15.81 -20.97
CA ALA A 132 4.35 -14.60 -20.77
C ALA A 132 5.30 -14.34 -21.93
N TRP A 133 5.86 -15.37 -22.56
CA TRP A 133 6.72 -15.21 -23.73
C TRP A 133 5.96 -14.76 -24.97
N GLU A 134 4.76 -15.29 -25.18
CA GLU A 134 3.90 -14.97 -26.33
C GLU A 134 3.32 -13.55 -26.26
N GLU A 135 2.93 -13.10 -25.06
CA GLU A 135 2.23 -11.81 -24.86
C GLU A 135 3.18 -10.64 -24.60
N MET A 136 4.39 -10.88 -24.10
CA MET A 136 5.36 -9.81 -23.81
C MET A 136 5.98 -9.27 -25.10
N PRO A 137 6.02 -7.94 -25.31
CA PRO A 137 6.79 -7.34 -26.38
C PRO A 137 8.26 -7.76 -26.28
N GLN A 138 8.80 -8.33 -27.35
CA GLN A 138 10.19 -8.77 -27.40
C GLN A 138 11.02 -7.82 -28.24
N GLN A 139 12.21 -7.47 -27.75
CA GLN A 139 13.17 -6.73 -28.56
C GLN A 139 13.58 -7.58 -29.78
N LEU A 140 13.64 -6.94 -30.95
CA LEU A 140 14.22 -7.54 -32.15
C LEU A 140 15.73 -7.72 -31.92
N LEU A 141 16.18 -8.96 -31.94
CA LEU A 141 17.58 -9.35 -31.80
C LEU A 141 18.10 -9.89 -33.14
N ASP A 142 19.42 -9.94 -33.29
CA ASP A 142 20.01 -10.70 -34.40
C ASP A 142 19.70 -12.21 -34.28
N GLU A 143 19.89 -12.95 -35.37
CA GLU A 143 19.52 -14.37 -35.43
C GLU A 143 20.23 -15.24 -34.38
N GLN A 144 21.49 -14.93 -34.03
CA GLN A 144 22.25 -15.72 -33.06
C GLN A 144 21.73 -15.46 -31.65
N ALA A 145 21.56 -14.19 -31.29
CA ALA A 145 21.00 -13.78 -30.01
C ALA A 145 19.55 -14.28 -29.84
N GLN A 146 18.76 -14.31 -30.93
CA GLN A 146 17.41 -14.87 -30.92
C GLN A 146 17.42 -16.36 -30.57
N LYS A 147 18.28 -17.17 -31.22
CA LYS A 147 18.42 -18.61 -30.93
C LYS A 147 18.86 -18.88 -29.49
N VAL A 148 19.77 -18.07 -28.96
CA VAL A 148 20.21 -18.16 -27.56
C VAL A 148 19.04 -17.87 -26.61
N ARG A 149 18.23 -16.85 -26.90
CA ARG A 149 17.06 -16.48 -26.09
C ARG A 149 16.00 -17.59 -26.08
N GLU A 150 15.70 -18.16 -27.25
CA GLU A 150 14.77 -19.30 -27.39
C GLU A 150 15.27 -20.54 -26.65
N SER A 151 16.57 -20.83 -26.75
CA SER A 151 17.18 -21.96 -26.04
C SER A 151 17.11 -21.79 -24.52
N LEU A 152 17.37 -20.57 -24.01
CA LEU A 152 17.22 -20.25 -22.60
C LEU A 152 15.77 -20.39 -22.14
N HIS A 153 14.81 -19.89 -22.92
CA HIS A 153 13.38 -20.03 -22.60
C HIS A 153 12.93 -21.49 -22.52
N ALA A 154 13.33 -22.31 -23.50
CA ALA A 154 13.07 -23.75 -23.49
C ALA A 154 13.68 -24.44 -22.27
N ALA A 155 14.92 -24.07 -21.90
CA ALA A 155 15.59 -24.59 -20.71
C ALA A 155 14.86 -24.21 -19.41
N LEU A 156 14.36 -22.97 -19.29
CA LEU A 156 13.60 -22.52 -18.13
C LEU A 156 12.24 -23.23 -18.00
N ILE A 157 11.57 -23.50 -19.12
CA ILE A 157 10.34 -24.33 -19.12
C ILE A 157 10.66 -25.74 -18.66
N HIS A 158 11.71 -26.35 -19.18
CA HIS A 158 12.11 -27.71 -18.79
C HIS A 158 12.49 -27.78 -17.31
N TRP A 159 13.24 -26.79 -16.83
CA TRP A 159 13.56 -26.64 -15.40
C TRP A 159 12.29 -26.59 -14.54
N ALA A 160 11.31 -25.76 -14.90
CA ALA A 160 10.07 -25.64 -14.14
C ALA A 160 9.29 -26.98 -14.07
N GLN A 161 9.26 -27.73 -15.17
CA GLN A 161 8.63 -29.06 -15.23
C GLN A 161 9.37 -30.09 -14.36
N GLN A 162 10.71 -30.09 -14.39
CA GLN A 162 11.52 -31.01 -13.58
C GLN A 162 11.49 -30.67 -12.09
N ALA A 163 11.54 -29.38 -11.75
CA ALA A 163 11.48 -28.90 -10.36
C ALA A 163 10.10 -29.08 -9.72
N GLY A 164 9.06 -29.26 -10.54
CA GLY A 164 7.67 -29.44 -10.10
C GLY A 164 6.90 -28.13 -10.13
N GLU A 165 6.08 -27.94 -11.15
CA GLU A 165 5.25 -26.74 -11.34
C GLU A 165 4.35 -26.45 -10.12
N GLY A 166 4.36 -25.20 -9.64
CA GLY A 166 3.56 -24.75 -8.50
C GLY A 166 4.07 -25.19 -7.12
N SER A 167 5.16 -25.96 -7.06
CA SER A 167 5.80 -26.33 -5.79
C SER A 167 6.62 -25.19 -5.18
N ASP A 168 7.03 -25.35 -3.93
CA ASP A 168 7.83 -24.38 -3.19
C ASP A 168 9.21 -24.17 -3.81
N TYR A 169 9.55 -22.93 -4.15
CA TYR A 169 10.91 -22.55 -4.54
C TYR A 169 11.77 -22.34 -3.28
N ALA A 170 12.40 -23.42 -2.82
CA ALA A 170 13.23 -23.43 -1.61
C ALA A 170 14.75 -23.46 -1.87
N ASP A 171 15.18 -23.85 -3.08
CA ASP A 171 16.60 -24.04 -3.42
C ASP A 171 17.30 -22.73 -3.86
N ASN A 172 17.35 -21.75 -2.94
CA ASN A 172 18.09 -20.49 -3.07
C ASN A 172 18.27 -19.85 -1.66
N ALA A 173 18.93 -18.69 -1.59
CA ALA A 173 19.01 -17.90 -0.36
C ALA A 173 17.59 -17.48 0.11
N PRO A 174 17.31 -17.43 1.43
CA PRO A 174 15.96 -17.15 1.94
C PRO A 174 15.30 -15.87 1.38
N LEU A 175 16.06 -14.78 1.20
CA LEU A 175 15.53 -13.54 0.62
C LEU A 175 15.17 -13.66 -0.87
N GLN A 176 15.74 -14.64 -1.57
CA GLN A 176 15.39 -15.02 -2.95
C GLN A 176 14.25 -16.05 -2.99
N CYS A 177 13.90 -16.69 -1.87
CA CYS A 177 12.75 -17.59 -1.78
C CYS A 177 11.48 -16.90 -1.23
N LEU A 178 11.61 -15.88 -0.39
CA LEU A 178 10.47 -15.24 0.28
C LEU A 178 10.01 -13.95 -0.40
N HIS A 179 8.71 -13.67 -0.37
CA HIS A 179 8.13 -12.42 -0.83
C HIS A 179 7.08 -11.84 0.15
N PRO A 180 6.84 -10.52 0.14
CA PRO A 180 5.66 -9.95 0.78
C PRO A 180 4.39 -10.38 0.03
N VAL A 181 3.29 -10.65 0.73
CA VAL A 181 2.03 -11.18 0.14
C VAL A 181 1.02 -10.09 -0.23
N GLY A 182 1.51 -8.88 -0.50
CA GLY A 182 0.70 -7.71 -0.82
C GLY A 182 0.20 -6.92 0.40
N HIS A 183 -0.13 -5.66 0.15
CA HIS A 183 -0.47 -4.68 1.18
C HIS A 183 -1.84 -4.91 1.85
N TRP A 184 -2.67 -5.84 1.33
CA TRP A 184 -3.91 -6.21 2.00
C TRP A 184 -3.67 -6.69 3.43
N TYR A 185 -2.56 -7.39 3.70
CA TYR A 185 -2.27 -7.93 5.03
C TYR A 185 -1.81 -6.88 6.05
N GLU A 186 -1.42 -5.68 5.63
CA GLU A 186 -0.87 -4.67 6.54
C GLU A 186 -1.92 -4.15 7.55
N VAL A 187 -3.16 -3.95 7.12
CA VAL A 187 -4.27 -3.54 8.01
C VAL A 187 -4.76 -4.71 8.90
N PRO A 188 -5.08 -5.92 8.38
CA PRO A 188 -5.42 -7.08 9.20
C PRO A 188 -4.33 -7.45 10.23
N ASN A 189 -3.06 -7.16 9.94
CA ASN A 189 -1.99 -7.39 10.90
C ASN A 189 -2.13 -6.52 12.15
N LEU A 190 -2.72 -5.32 12.07
CA LEU A 190 -3.04 -4.49 13.26
C LEU A 190 -3.93 -5.25 14.25
N LEU A 191 -4.85 -6.07 13.74
CA LEU A 191 -5.74 -6.90 14.54
C LEU A 191 -4.94 -8.07 15.11
N ARG A 192 -4.15 -8.76 14.26
CA ARG A 192 -3.41 -9.97 14.65
C ARG A 192 -2.27 -9.74 15.64
N ASN A 193 -1.61 -8.58 15.58
CA ASN A 193 -0.45 -8.27 16.41
C ASN A 193 -0.81 -7.42 17.64
N GLY A 194 -2.10 -7.19 17.89
CA GLY A 194 -2.59 -6.47 19.07
C GLY A 194 -2.44 -4.95 19.02
N VAL A 195 -1.84 -4.37 17.97
CA VAL A 195 -1.65 -2.91 17.88
C VAL A 195 -2.99 -2.16 17.88
N LEU A 196 -4.00 -2.67 17.18
CA LEU A 196 -5.33 -2.05 17.20
C LEU A 196 -5.98 -2.17 18.58
N ALA A 197 -5.83 -3.31 19.26
CA ALA A 197 -6.37 -3.54 20.60
C ALA A 197 -5.73 -2.58 21.62
N GLN A 198 -4.40 -2.49 21.62
CA GLN A 198 -3.65 -1.53 22.44
C GLN A 198 -4.13 -0.10 22.19
N LEU A 199 -4.27 0.28 20.92
CA LEU A 199 -4.64 1.64 20.57
C LEU A 199 -6.08 1.99 20.99
N LEU A 200 -7.03 1.06 20.86
CA LEU A 200 -8.40 1.25 21.33
C LEU A 200 -8.47 1.36 22.86
N ALA A 201 -7.59 0.66 23.59
CA ALA A 201 -7.47 0.80 25.04
C ALA A 201 -6.87 2.17 25.44
N GLU A 202 -5.85 2.65 24.73
CA GLU A 202 -5.25 3.97 24.95
C GLU A 202 -6.19 5.12 24.54
N ARG A 203 -7.05 4.91 23.53
CA ARG A 203 -7.92 5.92 22.94
C ARG A 203 -9.35 5.39 22.80
N PRO A 204 -10.16 5.42 23.88
CA PRO A 204 -11.55 4.92 23.86
C PRO A 204 -12.48 5.63 22.86
N HIS A 205 -12.15 6.87 22.47
CA HIS A 205 -12.90 7.64 21.46
C HIS A 205 -12.44 7.38 20.02
N LEU A 206 -11.38 6.58 19.82
CA LEU A 206 -10.88 6.26 18.48
C LEU A 206 -11.95 5.50 17.70
N ARG A 207 -12.26 6.01 16.50
CA ARG A 207 -13.30 5.47 15.64
C ARG A 207 -12.85 5.26 14.20
N TYR A 208 -11.96 6.10 13.70
CA TYR A 208 -11.56 6.11 12.30
C TYR A 208 -10.07 5.87 12.11
N LEU A 209 -9.74 5.13 11.06
CA LEU A 209 -8.38 5.01 10.54
C LEU A 209 -8.28 5.74 9.21
N MET A 210 -7.27 6.58 9.03
CA MET A 210 -6.82 7.00 7.72
C MET A 210 -5.64 6.11 7.30
N VAL A 211 -5.88 5.18 6.39
CA VAL A 211 -4.86 4.27 5.85
C VAL A 211 -4.35 4.85 4.53
N HIS A 212 -3.03 4.98 4.36
CA HIS A 212 -2.47 5.47 3.10
C HIS A 212 -1.12 4.84 2.77
N ASN A 213 -0.79 4.78 1.48
CA ASN A 213 0.56 4.41 1.04
C ASN A 213 1.62 5.43 1.53
N ILE A 214 2.78 4.93 1.96
CA ILE A 214 3.89 5.78 2.41
C ILE A 214 4.39 6.74 1.32
N ASP A 215 4.14 6.45 0.03
CA ASP A 215 4.54 7.29 -1.09
C ASP A 215 3.45 8.24 -1.62
N THR A 216 2.26 8.27 -0.99
CA THR A 216 1.22 9.28 -1.28
C THR A 216 1.49 10.53 -0.44
N LEU A 217 2.46 11.35 -0.87
CA LEU A 217 3.00 12.45 -0.06
C LEU A 217 1.98 13.55 0.26
N GLY A 218 0.98 13.79 -0.60
CA GLY A 218 -0.05 14.79 -0.36
C GLY A 218 -1.17 14.36 0.59
N ALA A 219 -1.22 13.09 1.00
CA ALA A 219 -2.30 12.58 1.84
C ALA A 219 -2.10 12.99 3.31
N ASP A 220 -2.98 13.83 3.84
CA ASP A 220 -3.03 14.15 5.27
C ASP A 220 -4.44 13.94 5.84
N VAL A 221 -4.58 14.10 7.15
CA VAL A 221 -5.89 14.01 7.80
C VAL A 221 -6.66 15.32 7.59
N ASP A 222 -7.26 15.47 6.41
CA ASP A 222 -8.08 16.62 6.03
C ASP A 222 -9.47 16.53 6.70
N PRO A 223 -9.85 17.50 7.55
CA PRO A 223 -11.16 17.52 8.20
C PRO A 223 -12.33 17.50 7.22
N LEU A 224 -12.18 18.08 6.03
CA LEU A 224 -13.25 18.08 5.01
C LEU A 224 -13.50 16.67 4.48
N VAL A 225 -12.44 15.90 4.19
CA VAL A 225 -12.57 14.52 3.70
C VAL A 225 -13.06 13.59 4.82
N LEU A 226 -12.54 13.76 6.04
CA LEU A 226 -13.02 13.05 7.21
C LEU A 226 -14.51 13.30 7.44
N GLY A 227 -14.94 14.57 7.43
CA GLY A 227 -16.34 14.94 7.58
C GLY A 227 -17.23 14.33 6.50
N GLN A 228 -16.74 14.27 5.25
CA GLN A 228 -17.44 13.58 4.16
C GLN A 228 -17.59 12.07 4.44
N HIS A 229 -16.57 11.41 4.98
CA HIS A 229 -16.65 9.99 5.37
C HIS A 229 -17.67 9.79 6.51
N ILE A 230 -17.62 10.62 7.56
CA ILE A 230 -18.55 10.57 8.69
C ILE A 230 -19.99 10.79 8.22
N ALA A 231 -20.23 11.85 7.43
CA ALA A 231 -21.57 12.17 6.94
C ALA A 231 -22.13 11.09 5.99
N ARG A 232 -21.26 10.38 5.27
CA ARG A 232 -21.66 9.26 4.42
C ARG A 232 -22.01 8.00 5.23
N GLY A 233 -21.36 7.79 6.38
CA GLY A 233 -21.56 6.61 7.22
C GLY A 233 -21.01 5.31 6.63
N ALA A 234 -20.20 5.37 5.58
CA ALA A 234 -19.63 4.20 4.93
C ALA A 234 -18.60 3.49 5.83
N ALA A 235 -18.48 2.16 5.67
CA ALA A 235 -17.45 1.39 6.34
C ALA A 235 -16.05 1.79 5.85
N MET A 236 -15.92 2.07 4.55
CA MET A 236 -14.69 2.58 3.95
C MET A 236 -14.97 3.64 2.88
N THR A 237 -14.29 4.79 2.95
CA THR A 237 -14.26 5.77 1.84
C THR A 237 -12.89 5.75 1.19
N THR A 238 -12.86 5.48 -0.11
CA THR A 238 -11.63 5.52 -0.93
C THR A 238 -11.47 6.88 -1.57
N GLU A 239 -10.29 7.50 -1.41
CA GLU A 239 -9.92 8.68 -2.19
C GLU A 239 -9.49 8.27 -3.61
N VAL A 240 -9.97 9.00 -4.61
CA VAL A 240 -9.57 8.80 -6.01
C VAL A 240 -9.15 10.13 -6.63
N ILE A 241 -8.19 10.09 -7.54
CA ILE A 241 -7.73 11.26 -8.30
C ILE A 241 -8.06 11.10 -9.78
N THR A 242 -8.10 12.20 -10.53
CA THR A 242 -8.20 12.13 -11.98
C THR A 242 -6.97 11.46 -12.56
N ARG A 243 -7.20 10.48 -13.45
CA ARG A 243 -6.13 9.70 -14.07
C ARG A 243 -5.31 10.56 -15.03
N ARG A 244 -4.00 10.35 -15.04
CA ARG A 244 -3.06 10.79 -16.08
C ARG A 244 -2.35 9.58 -16.72
N ILE A 245 -1.69 9.80 -17.85
CA ILE A 245 -1.07 8.73 -18.64
C ILE A 245 -0.01 7.92 -17.86
N ASP A 246 0.75 8.58 -16.98
CA ASP A 246 1.81 7.97 -16.17
C ASP A 246 1.28 7.25 -14.92
N ASP A 247 -0.02 7.37 -14.61
CA ASP A 247 -0.60 6.70 -13.45
C ASP A 247 -0.78 5.21 -13.78
N ARG A 248 -0.11 4.36 -13.01
CA ARG A 248 -0.12 2.90 -13.15
C ARG A 248 -0.78 2.25 -11.94
N GLY A 249 -1.73 1.36 -12.15
CA GLY A 249 -2.35 0.56 -11.09
C GLY A 249 -3.87 0.49 -11.21
N GLY A 250 -4.56 0.28 -10.09
CA GLY A 250 -6.01 0.20 -10.08
C GLY A 250 -6.73 1.54 -10.27
N GLY A 251 -7.91 1.49 -10.88
CA GLY A 251 -8.81 2.63 -11.00
C GLY A 251 -10.25 2.30 -10.63
N LEU A 252 -11.07 3.34 -10.54
CA LEU A 252 -12.49 3.19 -10.23
C LEU A 252 -13.26 2.77 -11.47
N ALA A 253 -13.98 1.65 -11.38
CA ALA A 253 -14.83 1.17 -12.45
C ALA A 253 -16.21 0.78 -11.91
N ARG A 254 -17.18 0.69 -12.82
CA ARG A 254 -18.47 0.06 -12.54
C ARG A 254 -18.45 -1.35 -13.09
N VAL A 255 -18.61 -2.35 -12.22
CA VAL A 255 -18.73 -3.76 -12.60
C VAL A 255 -20.02 -4.29 -12.01
N ASP A 256 -20.85 -4.94 -12.84
CA ASP A 256 -22.17 -5.44 -12.47
C ASP A 256 -23.03 -4.38 -11.74
N GLY A 257 -23.00 -3.16 -12.26
CA GLY A 257 -23.74 -2.01 -11.71
C GLY A 257 -23.12 -1.36 -10.48
N ARG A 258 -22.12 -1.96 -9.83
CA ARG A 258 -21.50 -1.48 -8.59
C ARG A 258 -20.17 -0.79 -8.84
N LEU A 259 -19.94 0.34 -8.15
CA LEU A 259 -18.63 0.99 -8.16
C LEU A 259 -17.66 0.19 -7.30
N ARG A 260 -16.47 -0.09 -7.83
CA ARG A 260 -15.37 -0.74 -7.11
C ARG A 260 -14.02 -0.34 -7.71
N LEU A 261 -12.95 -0.53 -6.96
CA LEU A 261 -11.61 -0.48 -7.54
C LEU A 261 -11.37 -1.76 -8.34
N VAL A 262 -10.74 -1.61 -9.49
CA VAL A 262 -10.26 -2.71 -10.33
C VAL A 262 -8.78 -2.48 -10.54
N GLU A 263 -7.96 -3.41 -10.05
CA GLU A 263 -6.51 -3.35 -10.17
C GLU A 263 -6.08 -3.57 -11.62
N GLY A 264 -4.98 -2.94 -12.03
CA GLY A 264 -4.47 -3.06 -13.41
C GLY A 264 -4.19 -4.52 -13.80
N LEU A 265 -3.71 -5.33 -12.85
CA LEU A 265 -3.49 -6.77 -13.02
C LEU A 265 -4.78 -7.58 -13.24
N ALA A 266 -5.94 -7.03 -12.89
CA ALA A 266 -7.24 -7.66 -13.12
C ALA A 266 -7.80 -7.33 -14.51
N LEU A 267 -7.21 -6.38 -15.24
CA LEU A 267 -7.69 -5.98 -16.56
C LEU A 267 -7.18 -6.98 -17.60
N PRO A 268 -8.05 -7.50 -18.49
CA PRO A 268 -7.64 -8.49 -19.48
C PRO A 268 -6.74 -7.90 -20.58
N ARG A 269 -6.72 -6.57 -20.74
CA ARG A 269 -5.85 -5.85 -21.67
C ARG A 269 -5.43 -4.53 -21.04
N GLU A 270 -4.15 -4.18 -21.17
CA GLU A 270 -3.58 -2.95 -20.60
C GLU A 270 -4.31 -1.70 -21.12
N GLU A 271 -4.76 -1.71 -22.38
CA GLU A 271 -5.46 -0.59 -23.02
C GLU A 271 -6.75 -0.17 -22.31
N ILE A 272 -7.39 -1.09 -21.58
CA ILE A 272 -8.61 -0.80 -20.81
C ILE A 272 -8.33 0.20 -19.70
N GLU A 273 -7.10 0.22 -19.17
CA GLU A 273 -6.66 1.17 -18.14
C GLU A 273 -6.81 2.62 -18.64
N PHE A 274 -6.67 2.88 -19.95
CA PHE A 274 -6.82 4.23 -20.53
C PHE A 274 -8.25 4.75 -20.51
N ASN A 275 -9.25 3.87 -20.40
CA ASN A 275 -10.66 4.25 -20.32
C ASN A 275 -11.09 4.65 -18.90
N LEU A 276 -10.23 4.45 -17.91
CA LEU A 276 -10.53 4.78 -16.51
C LEU A 276 -10.39 6.29 -16.28
N THR A 277 -11.45 6.91 -15.75
CA THR A 277 -11.45 8.34 -15.41
C THR A 277 -10.71 8.64 -14.11
N TYR A 278 -10.77 7.71 -13.16
CA TYR A 278 -10.28 7.88 -11.81
C TYR A 278 -9.28 6.80 -11.45
N TYR A 279 -8.19 7.24 -10.85
CA TYR A 279 -7.10 6.41 -10.34
C TYR A 279 -7.17 6.30 -8.81
N ASN A 280 -6.86 5.13 -8.27
CA ASN A 280 -6.81 4.90 -6.83
C ASN A 280 -5.61 5.63 -6.20
N SER A 281 -5.84 6.56 -5.27
CA SER A 281 -4.74 7.23 -4.56
C SER A 281 -4.08 6.37 -3.47
N ALA A 282 -4.64 5.19 -3.22
CA ALA A 282 -4.31 4.31 -2.11
C ALA A 282 -4.40 5.03 -0.75
N THR A 283 -5.42 5.88 -0.59
CA THR A 283 -5.80 6.53 0.67
C THR A 283 -7.24 6.17 0.99
N TYR A 284 -7.46 5.66 2.20
CA TYR A 284 -8.72 5.08 2.65
C TYR A 284 -9.07 5.61 4.05
N TRP A 285 -10.33 5.98 4.24
CA TRP A 285 -10.91 6.30 5.53
C TRP A 285 -11.78 5.14 5.97
N ILE A 286 -11.57 4.61 7.16
CA ILE A 286 -12.20 3.37 7.62
C ILE A 286 -12.86 3.61 8.98
N ASP A 287 -14.13 3.23 9.13
CA ASP A 287 -14.77 3.09 10.44
C ASP A 287 -14.35 1.74 11.07
N ILE A 288 -13.74 1.79 12.24
CA ILE A 288 -13.16 0.63 12.91
C ILE A 288 -14.24 -0.40 13.26
N ALA A 289 -15.40 0.03 13.75
CA ALA A 289 -16.45 -0.89 14.16
C ALA A 289 -17.03 -1.62 12.94
N GLN A 290 -17.22 -0.92 11.83
CA GLN A 290 -17.70 -1.54 10.58
C GLN A 290 -16.65 -2.45 9.95
N LEU A 291 -15.36 -2.12 10.03
CA LEU A 291 -14.28 -3.01 9.62
C LEU A 291 -14.29 -4.30 10.46
N LEU A 292 -14.35 -4.20 11.78
CA LEU A 292 -14.39 -5.37 12.66
C LEU A 292 -15.62 -6.23 12.37
N ALA A 293 -16.79 -5.62 12.20
CA ALA A 293 -18.02 -6.32 11.83
C ALA A 293 -17.89 -7.08 10.50
N ALA A 294 -17.22 -6.50 9.50
CA ALA A 294 -16.95 -7.17 8.22
C ALA A 294 -16.04 -8.40 8.37
N PHE A 295 -15.16 -8.41 9.38
CA PHE A 295 -14.34 -9.56 9.75
C PHE A 295 -15.06 -10.54 10.70
N GLY A 296 -16.30 -10.25 11.11
CA GLY A 296 -17.04 -11.04 12.10
C GLY A 296 -16.49 -10.87 13.52
N LEU A 297 -15.92 -9.71 13.82
CA LEU A 297 -15.28 -9.37 15.09
C LEU A 297 -15.95 -8.16 15.74
N THR A 298 -15.79 -8.08 17.05
CA THR A 298 -16.02 -6.89 17.88
C THR A 298 -14.70 -6.41 18.47
N HIS A 299 -14.70 -5.25 19.16
CA HIS A 299 -13.50 -4.75 19.82
C HIS A 299 -12.99 -5.70 20.93
N VAL A 300 -13.90 -6.40 21.62
CA VAL A 300 -13.56 -7.38 22.67
C VAL A 300 -12.83 -8.59 22.09
N ASP A 301 -13.22 -9.00 20.89
CA ASP A 301 -12.64 -10.16 20.21
C ASP A 301 -11.17 -9.96 19.83
N LEU A 302 -10.68 -8.73 19.81
CA LEU A 302 -9.27 -8.43 19.53
C LEU A 302 -8.31 -8.98 20.59
N ALA A 303 -8.80 -9.35 21.77
CA ALA A 303 -8.01 -10.03 22.79
C ALA A 303 -7.83 -11.54 22.53
N ASP A 304 -8.64 -12.14 21.66
CA ASP A 304 -8.59 -13.57 21.31
C ASP A 304 -7.82 -13.77 20.00
N ALA A 305 -6.54 -14.13 20.12
CA ALA A 305 -5.64 -14.29 18.98
C ALA A 305 -6.11 -15.35 17.97
N ASP A 306 -6.74 -16.44 18.44
CA ASP A 306 -7.19 -17.53 17.58
C ASP A 306 -8.43 -17.13 16.79
N LYS A 307 -9.37 -16.45 17.45
CA LYS A 307 -10.56 -15.88 16.81
C LYS A 307 -10.17 -14.83 15.77
N VAL A 308 -9.27 -13.91 16.09
CA VAL A 308 -8.75 -12.93 15.12
C VAL A 308 -8.07 -13.62 13.95
N ALA A 309 -7.23 -14.63 14.19
CA ALA A 309 -6.56 -15.35 13.12
C ALA A 309 -7.56 -16.08 12.19
N ALA A 310 -8.61 -16.69 12.73
CA ALA A 310 -9.66 -17.34 11.96
C ALA A 310 -10.47 -16.34 11.12
N ALA A 311 -10.84 -15.20 11.70
CA ALA A 311 -11.53 -14.11 11.01
C ALA A 311 -10.70 -13.57 9.83
N VAL A 312 -9.42 -13.28 10.05
CA VAL A 312 -8.53 -12.81 8.98
C VAL A 312 -8.39 -13.84 7.86
N ARG A 313 -8.25 -15.14 8.18
CA ARG A 313 -8.21 -16.20 7.15
C ARG A 313 -9.51 -16.26 6.34
N THR A 314 -10.65 -16.11 7.00
CA THR A 314 -11.98 -16.14 6.36
C THR A 314 -12.12 -15.02 5.33
N ILE A 315 -11.71 -13.80 5.66
CA ILE A 315 -11.75 -12.68 4.69
C ILE A 315 -10.66 -12.84 3.63
N ALA A 316 -9.44 -13.26 3.99
CA ALA A 316 -8.36 -13.47 3.03
C ALA A 316 -8.74 -14.45 1.90
N ALA A 317 -9.49 -15.50 2.23
CA ALA A 317 -9.98 -16.49 1.27
C ALA A 317 -10.99 -15.92 0.26
N ARG A 318 -11.65 -14.81 0.59
CA ARG A 318 -12.61 -14.11 -0.29
C ARG A 318 -11.97 -13.01 -1.13
N MET A 319 -10.76 -12.58 -0.78
CA MET A 319 -10.03 -11.56 -1.54
C MET A 319 -9.46 -12.18 -2.82
N PRO A 320 -9.44 -11.43 -3.94
CA PRO A 320 -8.64 -11.79 -5.11
C PRO A 320 -7.19 -12.12 -4.74
N THR A 321 -6.57 -12.99 -5.53
CA THR A 321 -5.14 -13.31 -5.44
C THR A 321 -4.53 -13.03 -6.81
N TYR A 322 -3.63 -12.06 -6.87
CA TYR A 322 -2.90 -11.76 -8.10
C TYR A 322 -1.64 -12.59 -8.15
N ILE A 323 -1.40 -13.24 -9.28
CA ILE A 323 -0.22 -14.08 -9.52
C ILE A 323 0.67 -13.33 -10.50
N THR A 324 1.95 -13.20 -10.17
CA THR A 324 2.92 -12.54 -11.04
C THR A 324 4.21 -13.35 -11.16
N LEU A 325 4.80 -13.32 -12.35
CA LEU A 325 6.15 -13.81 -12.56
C LEU A 325 7.16 -12.73 -12.14
N LYS A 326 8.22 -13.16 -11.46
CA LYS A 326 9.35 -12.32 -11.05
C LYS A 326 10.64 -13.07 -11.27
N ASP A 327 11.70 -12.33 -11.50
CA ASP A 327 13.04 -12.88 -11.63
C ASP A 327 13.78 -12.82 -10.28
N VAL A 328 14.41 -13.93 -9.91
CA VAL A 328 15.28 -14.02 -8.74
C VAL A 328 16.68 -14.44 -9.16
N LYS A 329 17.67 -13.95 -8.41
CA LYS A 329 19.07 -14.24 -8.69
C LYS A 329 19.50 -15.46 -7.88
N LYS A 330 20.10 -16.46 -8.52
CA LYS A 330 20.71 -17.62 -7.86
C LYS A 330 22.21 -17.58 -8.06
N ARG A 331 22.95 -17.45 -6.95
CA ARG A 331 24.41 -17.40 -6.96
C ARG A 331 24.99 -18.76 -6.62
N TRP A 332 26.04 -19.16 -7.34
CA TRP A 332 26.73 -20.42 -7.12
C TRP A 332 28.23 -20.31 -7.46
N GLY A 333 28.99 -21.33 -7.09
CA GLY A 333 30.43 -21.41 -7.38
C GLY A 333 31.24 -20.22 -6.85
N LYS A 334 32.06 -19.63 -7.72
CA LYS A 334 32.95 -18.49 -7.43
C LYS A 334 32.39 -17.16 -7.94
N GLY A 335 31.07 -16.97 -7.83
CA GLY A 335 30.40 -15.72 -8.20
C GLY A 335 29.61 -15.79 -9.51
N GLN A 336 29.29 -16.98 -10.00
CA GLN A 336 28.31 -17.15 -11.06
C GLN A 336 26.92 -16.74 -10.55
N GLU A 337 26.13 -16.11 -11.43
CA GLU A 337 24.77 -15.66 -11.14
C GLU A 337 23.85 -16.05 -12.30
N ASP A 338 22.84 -16.86 -11.98
CA ASP A 338 21.76 -17.21 -12.90
C ASP A 338 20.47 -16.48 -12.50
N ILE A 339 19.60 -16.26 -13.47
CA ILE A 339 18.28 -15.66 -13.26
C ILE A 339 17.22 -16.73 -13.47
N TYR A 340 16.38 -16.93 -12.45
CA TYR A 340 15.27 -17.87 -12.49
C TYR A 340 13.93 -17.13 -12.40
N PRO A 341 12.96 -17.44 -13.27
CA PRO A 341 11.61 -16.97 -13.10
C PRO A 341 10.94 -17.74 -11.96
N VAL A 342 10.26 -17.01 -11.08
CA VAL A 342 9.49 -17.55 -9.96
C VAL A 342 8.11 -16.93 -9.95
N THR A 343 7.16 -17.68 -9.40
CA THR A 343 5.81 -17.20 -9.18
C THR A 343 5.68 -16.58 -7.79
N GLN A 344 5.02 -15.43 -7.72
CA GLN A 344 4.64 -14.74 -6.49
C GLN A 344 3.16 -14.47 -6.50
N PHE A 345 2.57 -14.35 -5.31
CA PHE A 345 1.19 -13.95 -5.16
C PHE A 345 1.00 -12.77 -4.21
N GLU A 346 0.03 -11.92 -4.51
CA GLU A 346 -0.27 -10.74 -3.72
C GLU A 346 -1.79 -10.54 -3.56
N LYS A 347 -2.18 -9.97 -2.42
CA LYS A 347 -3.52 -9.46 -2.17
C LYS A 347 -3.46 -7.95 -1.97
N LEU A 348 -4.39 -7.21 -2.58
CA LEU A 348 -4.37 -5.76 -2.60
C LEU A 348 -5.53 -5.20 -1.76
N TRP A 349 -5.24 -4.22 -0.90
CA TRP A 349 -6.24 -3.59 -0.03
C TRP A 349 -7.41 -2.96 -0.81
N GLY A 350 -7.17 -2.47 -2.03
CA GLY A 350 -8.22 -1.90 -2.88
C GLY A 350 -9.35 -2.89 -3.18
N ASP A 351 -9.07 -4.20 -3.16
CA ASP A 351 -10.07 -5.25 -3.38
C ASP A 351 -11.10 -5.35 -2.25
N MET A 352 -10.90 -4.69 -1.11
CA MET A 352 -11.94 -4.56 -0.08
C MET A 352 -13.23 -3.95 -0.65
N THR A 353 -13.13 -3.13 -1.69
CA THR A 353 -14.29 -2.57 -2.42
C THR A 353 -15.11 -3.61 -3.18
N THR A 354 -14.60 -4.84 -3.34
CA THR A 354 -15.30 -5.96 -3.97
C THR A 354 -16.06 -6.82 -2.96
N LEU A 355 -15.80 -6.65 -1.66
CA LEU A 355 -16.35 -7.50 -0.60
C LEU A 355 -17.86 -7.28 -0.45
N PRO A 356 -18.70 -8.31 -0.69
CA PRO A 356 -20.15 -8.17 -0.50
C PRO A 356 -20.50 -7.82 0.95
N GLY A 357 -21.35 -6.80 1.11
CA GLY A 357 -21.82 -6.31 2.42
C GLY A 357 -20.90 -5.30 3.10
N PHE A 358 -19.73 -4.99 2.54
CA PHE A 358 -18.84 -3.96 3.05
C PHE A 358 -19.14 -2.62 2.37
N ASP A 359 -19.83 -1.70 3.06
CA ASP A 359 -20.26 -0.43 2.46
C ASP A 359 -19.06 0.46 2.11
N CYS A 360 -18.83 0.63 0.81
CA CYS A 360 -17.72 1.40 0.28
C CYS A 360 -18.21 2.65 -0.45
N ALA A 361 -17.62 3.79 -0.11
CA ALA A 361 -17.82 5.06 -0.78
C ALA A 361 -16.54 5.52 -1.49
N PHE A 362 -16.69 6.48 -2.40
CA PHE A 362 -15.59 7.05 -3.16
C PHE A 362 -15.66 8.56 -3.13
N VAL A 363 -14.50 9.21 -3.00
CA VAL A 363 -14.39 10.67 -3.02
C VAL A 363 -13.29 11.12 -3.97
N ALA A 364 -13.66 11.89 -4.98
CA ALA A 364 -12.70 12.53 -5.86
C ALA A 364 -12.00 13.69 -5.13
N VAL A 365 -10.68 13.66 -5.09
CA VAL A 365 -9.81 14.65 -4.43
C VAL A 365 -8.81 15.26 -5.42
N PRO A 366 -8.18 16.41 -5.10
CA PRO A 366 -7.17 17.01 -5.95
C PRO A 366 -5.99 16.08 -6.20
N ARG A 367 -5.39 16.16 -7.39
CA ARG A 367 -4.24 15.31 -7.76
C ARG A 367 -3.08 15.43 -6.76
N VAL A 368 -2.73 16.66 -6.36
CA VAL A 368 -1.61 16.93 -5.44
C VAL A 368 -1.77 16.23 -4.09
N ARG A 369 -3.00 15.87 -3.70
CA ARG A 369 -3.29 15.08 -2.49
C ARG A 369 -3.04 13.58 -2.70
N GLY A 370 -3.45 13.04 -3.83
CA GLY A 370 -3.48 11.58 -4.05
C GLY A 370 -2.41 11.01 -4.99
N GLN A 371 -1.55 11.84 -5.57
CA GLN A 371 -0.46 11.38 -6.44
C GLN A 371 0.57 10.58 -5.65
N GLN A 372 0.97 9.45 -6.22
CA GLN A 372 1.90 8.50 -5.60
C GLN A 372 3.28 8.62 -6.25
N LEU A 373 4.33 8.71 -5.42
CA LEU A 373 5.70 8.83 -5.88
C LEU A 373 6.36 7.44 -5.91
N LYS A 374 6.02 6.61 -6.90
CA LYS A 374 6.42 5.19 -7.01
C LYS A 374 7.88 4.99 -7.37
N GLU A 375 8.43 5.83 -8.23
CA GLU A 375 9.77 5.67 -8.83
C GLU A 375 10.52 7.00 -8.88
N VAL A 376 11.87 6.94 -8.84
CA VAL A 376 12.72 8.14 -8.81
C VAL A 376 12.50 9.02 -10.04
N ALA A 377 12.18 8.44 -11.20
CA ALA A 377 11.90 9.17 -12.44
C ALA A 377 10.71 10.15 -12.31
N GLN A 378 9.81 9.93 -11.35
CA GLN A 378 8.65 10.78 -11.12
C GLN A 378 8.97 12.02 -10.26
N LEU A 379 10.18 12.08 -9.68
CA LEU A 379 10.56 13.14 -8.74
C LEU A 379 10.63 14.52 -9.39
N ASP A 380 11.18 14.62 -10.60
CA ASP A 380 11.29 15.90 -11.31
C ASP A 380 9.91 16.49 -11.62
N GLY A 381 8.98 15.67 -12.11
CA GLY A 381 7.60 16.06 -12.34
C GLY A 381 6.91 16.52 -11.06
N TRP A 382 7.05 15.74 -9.98
CA TRP A 382 6.47 16.06 -8.66
C TRP A 382 7.01 17.36 -8.04
N LEU A 383 8.29 17.69 -8.28
CA LEU A 383 8.89 18.95 -7.83
C LEU A 383 8.33 20.16 -8.61
N ARG A 384 8.00 19.97 -9.89
CA ARG A 384 7.60 21.06 -10.80
C ARG A 384 6.09 21.25 -10.93
N ASP A 385 5.29 20.23 -10.66
CA ASP A 385 3.83 20.26 -10.84
C ASP A 385 3.06 20.91 -9.68
N GLY A 386 3.77 21.46 -8.69
CA GLY A 386 3.21 22.09 -7.50
C GLY A 386 2.99 21.14 -6.32
N SER A 387 3.17 19.82 -6.50
CA SER A 387 2.97 18.85 -5.41
C SER A 387 3.96 19.04 -4.27
N ALA A 388 5.22 19.37 -4.56
CA ALA A 388 6.21 19.69 -3.53
C ALA A 388 5.86 20.96 -2.74
N ALA A 389 5.39 22.01 -3.43
CA ALA A 389 4.95 23.24 -2.78
C ALA A 389 3.69 23.00 -1.93
N TYR A 390 2.75 22.21 -2.43
CA TYR A 390 1.59 21.77 -1.66
C TYR A 390 2.01 21.02 -0.40
N LEU A 391 2.97 20.09 -0.49
CA LEU A 391 3.47 19.33 0.65
C LEU A 391 4.00 20.25 1.77
N GLU A 392 4.72 21.32 1.43
CA GLU A 392 5.24 22.27 2.42
C GLU A 392 4.12 22.92 3.23
N THR A 393 2.94 23.14 2.64
CA THR A 393 1.76 23.69 3.35
C THR A 393 1.16 22.71 4.36
N LEU A 394 1.42 21.40 4.19
CA LEU A 394 0.84 20.35 5.02
C LEU A 394 1.71 19.98 6.22
N CYS A 395 2.96 20.42 6.28
CA CYS A 395 3.93 19.91 7.24
C CYS A 395 4.24 20.91 8.36
N ALA A 396 4.24 20.42 9.60
CA ALA A 396 4.87 21.10 10.73
C ALA A 396 6.23 20.42 11.01
N TRP A 397 7.28 20.95 10.37
CA TRP A 397 8.63 20.43 10.48
C TRP A 397 9.22 20.56 11.90
N ARG A 398 10.12 19.64 12.25
CA ARG A 398 11.07 19.79 13.35
C ARG A 398 12.34 20.46 12.85
#